data_AF-A0A355AX94-F1
#
_entry.id   AF-A0A355AX94-F1
#
_cell.length_a   1.000
_cell.length_b   1.000
_cell.length_c   1.000
_cell.angle_alpha   90.00
_cell.angle_beta   90.00
_cell.angle_gamma   90.00
#
_symmetry.space_group_name_H-M   'P 1'
#
loop_
_entity.id
_entity.type
_entity.pdbx_description
1 polymer ?
#
loop_
_entity_poly.entity_id
_entity_poly.type
_entity_poly.pdbx_seq_one_letter_code
_entity_poly.pdbx_strand_id
1 'polypeptide(L)' 'AFTKIAGCLTDQGGTLSHAAIVGREYGIPCVVAMGNATARIKTGDTLALDGTTGTVTILQRAHG' A
#
# COMPACT_ATOMS: atom_id res chain seq x y z
N ALA A 1 -5.54 1.52 13.57
CA ALA A 1 -5.82 1.17 12.15
C ALA A 1 -4.71 0.29 11.57
N PHE A 2 -3.45 0.70 11.67
CA PHE A 2 -2.28 -0.04 11.17
C PHE A 2 -2.08 -1.43 11.83
N THR A 3 -2.55 -1.61 13.07
CA THR A 3 -2.53 -2.90 13.78
C THR A 3 -3.44 -3.99 13.18
N LYS A 4 -4.34 -3.64 12.26
CA LYS A 4 -5.33 -4.56 11.68
C LYS A 4 -5.11 -4.85 10.19
N ILE A 5 -4.12 -4.22 9.56
CA ILE A 5 -3.87 -4.32 8.13
C ILE A 5 -2.55 -5.05 7.88
N ALA A 6 -2.48 -5.81 6.78
CA ALA A 6 -1.25 -6.48 6.37
C ALA A 6 -0.27 -5.56 5.63
N GLY A 7 -0.72 -4.37 5.22
CA GLY A 7 0.08 -3.38 4.49
C GLY A 7 -0.75 -2.16 4.15
N CYS A 8 -0.08 -1.09 3.74
CA CYS A 8 -0.72 0.16 3.35
C CYS A 8 -0.18 0.68 2.02
N LEU A 9 -1.03 1.38 1.26
CA LEU A 9 -0.59 2.14 0.09
C LEU A 9 -1.26 3.50 0.05
N THR A 10 -0.54 4.51 -0.44
CA THR A 10 -1.08 5.87 -0.58
C THR A 10 -0.72 6.46 -1.94
N ASP A 11 -1.68 7.16 -2.55
CA ASP A 11 -1.44 7.89 -3.80
C ASP A 11 -0.57 9.12 -3.58
N GLN A 12 -0.71 9.75 -2.41
CA GLN A 12 -0.03 10.98 -2.04
C GLN A 12 0.83 10.76 -0.78
N GLY A 13 1.79 11.65 -0.57
CA GLY A 13 2.74 11.60 0.54
C GLY A 13 4.14 11.19 0.09
N GLY A 14 5.09 11.19 1.01
CA GLY A 14 6.49 10.81 0.76
C GLY A 14 6.99 9.78 1.78
N THR A 15 8.24 9.35 1.62
CA THR A 15 8.90 8.34 2.49
C THR A 15 8.98 8.73 3.97
N LEU A 16 8.81 10.02 4.29
CA LEU A 16 8.76 10.58 5.65
C LEU A 16 7.34 10.95 6.09
N SER A 17 6.32 10.52 5.36
CA SER A 17 4.92 10.77 5.73
C SER A 17 4.48 9.93 6.93
N HIS A 18 3.39 10.35 7.58
CA HIS A 18 2.79 9.62 8.69
C HIS A 18 2.54 8.14 8.36
N ALA A 19 2.01 7.84 7.18
CA ALA A 19 1.76 6.46 6.74
C ALA A 19 3.05 5.63 6.63
N ALA A 20 4.14 6.22 6.11
CA ALA A 20 5.41 5.53 5.95
C ALA A 20 6.13 5.31 7.29
N ILE A 21 6.13 6.30 8.17
CA ILE A 21 6.76 6.21 9.50
C ILE A 21 6.05 5.15 10.34
N VAL A 22 4.72 5.28 10.47
CA VAL A 22 3.89 4.35 11.22
C VAL A 22 3.99 2.95 10.61
N GLY A 23 3.91 2.80 9.28
CA GLY A 23 4.09 1.49 8.64
C GLY A 23 5.36 0.76 9.07
N ARG A 24 6.49 1.49 9.14
CA ARG A 24 7.79 0.93 9.59
C ARG A 24 7.79 0.55 11.07
N GLU A 25 7.21 1.39 11.93
CA GLU A 25 7.10 1.08 13.38
C GLU A 25 6.28 -0.18 13.64
N TYR A 26 5.23 -0.40 12.85
CA TYR A 26 4.36 -1.58 12.96
C TYR A 26 4.88 -2.79 12.15
N GLY A 27 6.01 -2.65 11.45
CA GLY A 27 6.61 -3.73 10.66
C GLY A 27 5.78 -4.16 9.45
N ILE A 28 4.89 -3.30 8.95
CA ILE A 28 4.06 -3.59 7.77
C ILE A 28 4.61 -2.87 6.53
N PRO A 29 4.51 -3.49 5.33
CA PRO A 29 4.88 -2.84 4.09
C PRO A 29 3.96 -1.66 3.81
N CYS A 30 4.56 -0.49 3.59
CA CYS A 30 3.84 0.72 3.24
C CYS A 30 4.47 1.39 2.01
N VAL A 31 3.68 1.51 0.95
CA VAL A 31 4.09 2.12 -0.33
C VAL A 31 3.38 3.46 -0.51
N VAL A 32 4.14 4.53 -0.63
CA VAL A 32 3.61 5.90 -0.70
C VAL A 32 3.96 6.54 -2.04
N ALA A 33 3.32 7.67 -2.37
CA ALA A 33 3.56 8.43 -3.60
C ALA A 33 3.21 7.68 -4.91
N MET A 34 2.19 6.82 -4.91
CA MET A 34 1.82 6.05 -6.10
C MET A 34 1.07 6.84 -7.18
N GLY A 35 0.60 8.05 -6.87
CA GLY A 35 -0.10 8.95 -7.79
C GLY A 35 -1.54 8.54 -8.07
N ASN A 36 -1.77 7.39 -8.70
CA ASN A 36 -3.09 6.93 -9.16
C ASN A 36 -3.40 5.46 -8.82
N ALA A 37 -2.74 4.88 -7.81
CA ALA A 37 -2.97 3.49 -7.44
C ALA A 37 -4.41 3.26 -6.96
N THR A 38 -5.00 4.15 -6.16
CA THR A 38 -6.38 3.95 -5.68
C THR A 38 -7.43 4.04 -6.80
N ALA A 39 -7.13 4.72 -7.90
CA ALA A 39 -7.99 4.74 -9.08
C ALA A 39 -7.92 3.44 -9.91
N ARG A 40 -6.79 2.72 -9.82
CA ARG A 40 -6.53 1.49 -10.59
C ARG A 40 -6.87 0.23 -9.81
N ILE A 41 -6.78 0.27 -8.48
CA ILE A 41 -7.04 -0.84 -7.57
C ILE A 41 -8.50 -0.78 -7.16
N LYS A 42 -9.19 -1.92 -7.23
CA LYS A 42 -10.58 -2.05 -6.79
C LYS A 42 -10.66 -2.86 -5.52
N THR A 43 -11.69 -2.59 -4.72
CA THR A 43 -12.02 -3.42 -3.56
C THR A 43 -12.19 -4.87 -4.00
N GLY A 44 -11.49 -5.79 -3.33
CA GLY A 44 -11.45 -7.21 -3.67
C GLY A 44 -10.23 -7.63 -4.51
N ASP A 45 -9.46 -6.69 -5.05
CA ASP A 45 -8.18 -7.03 -5.70
C ASP A 45 -7.20 -7.60 -4.66
N THR A 46 -6.52 -8.69 -5.03
CA THR A 46 -5.41 -9.24 -4.25
C THR A 46 -4.11 -8.61 -4.73
N LEU A 47 -3.35 -8.02 -3.79
CA LEU A 47 -2.15 -7.24 -4.09
C LEU A 47 -0.93 -7.82 -3.36
N ALA A 48 0.22 -7.81 -4.03
CA ALA A 48 1.53 -7.92 -3.41
C ALA A 48 2.12 -6.52 -3.22
N LEU A 49 2.59 -6.24 -2.00
CA LEU A 49 3.20 -4.97 -1.63
C LEU A 49 4.66 -5.21 -1.28
N ASP A 50 5.55 -4.45 -1.91
CA ASP A 50 6.97 -4.40 -1.58
C ASP A 50 7.32 -3.00 -1.04
N GLY A 51 7.41 -2.91 0.29
CA GLY A 51 7.78 -1.67 0.98
C GLY A 51 9.26 -1.29 0.86
N THR A 52 10.12 -2.19 0.38
CA THR A 52 11.55 -1.94 0.19
C THR A 52 11.83 -1.30 -1.16
N THR A 53 11.24 -1.87 -2.23
CA THR A 53 11.39 -1.30 -3.59
C THR A 53 10.34 -0.24 -3.91
N GLY A 54 9.27 -0.15 -3.12
CA GLY A 54 8.16 0.75 -3.35
C GLY A 54 7.23 0.29 -4.48
N THR A 55 7.12 -1.03 -4.69
CA THR A 55 6.36 -1.62 -5.79
C THR A 55 5.06 -2.24 -5.29
N VAL A 56 3.99 -2.09 -6.07
CA VAL A 56 2.72 -2.79 -5.84
C VAL A 56 2.34 -3.58 -7.08
N THR A 57 2.06 -4.87 -6.91
CA THR A 57 1.66 -5.77 -7.99
C THR A 57 0.27 -6.33 -7.72
N ILE A 58 -0.57 -6.34 -8.74
CA ILE A 58 -1.92 -6.90 -8.65
C ILE A 58 -1.83 -8.37 -9.02
N LEU A 59 -1.99 -9.24 -8.02
CA LEU A 59 -1.90 -10.69 -8.20
C LEU A 59 -3.20 -11.26 -8.78
N GLN A 60 -4.33 -10.78 -8.29
CA GLN A 60 -5.65 -11.20 -8.74
C GLN A 60 -6.59 -10.00 -8.75
N ARG A 61 -7.35 -9.84 -9.83
CA ARG A 61 -8.43 -8.85 -9.87
C ARG A 61 -9.66 -9.39 -9.15
N ALA A 62 -10.39 -8.52 -8.47
CA ALA A 62 -11.72 -8.83 -7.99
C ALA A 62 -12.55 -9.33 -9.18
N HIS A 63 -13.00 -10.58 -9.14
CA HIS A 63 -13.99 -11.06 -10.08
C HIS A 63 -15.31 -10.34 -9.77
N GLY A 64 -15.82 -9.59 -10.75
CA GLY A 64 -17.20 -9.10 -10.77
C GLY A 64 -18.11 -10.17 -11.36
#